data_AF-A0A412QQU3-F1
#
_entry.id   AF-A0A412QQU3-F1
#
_cell.length_a   1.000
_cell.length_b   1.000
_cell.length_c   1.000
_cell.angle_alpha   90.00
_cell.angle_beta   90.00
_cell.angle_gamma   90.00
#
_symmetry.space_group_name_H-M   'P 1'
#
loop_
_entity.id
_entity.type
_entity.pdbx_description
1 polymer ?
#
loop_
_entity_poly.entity_id
_entity_poly.type
_entity_poly.pdbx_seq_one_letter_code
_entity_poly.pdbx_strand_id
1 'polypeptide(L)'
;MKQLGLFISICILMGACVSEYEPNYENQLEGLLVVDGTITSGETIIKLSRSIAMSEKFSGKEYVNNAKLSVENDKGIVISNSQLRDSGEYVINVGELDVSSKYRLNIMIADDIYQSEYLSPLIIPEIDSISWQKKGEGEPLYICVTSHDPLDQSPYYRWTYKEDWEFHARYKANAAYIPGKGIVMFDFKTSNNLYYCWGSDSSKIILY
;
A
#
# COMPACT_ATOMS: atom_id res chain seq x y z
N MET A 1 -15.77 -35.02 -47.39
CA MET A 1 -14.77 -33.98 -47.00
C MET A 1 -15.31 -32.97 -45.99
N LYS A 2 -16.52 -32.40 -46.16
CA LYS A 2 -17.09 -31.43 -45.19
C LYS A 2 -17.36 -32.00 -43.78
N GLN A 3 -17.81 -33.25 -43.68
CA GLN A 3 -18.08 -33.94 -42.40
C GLN A 3 -16.81 -34.25 -41.59
N LEU A 4 -15.68 -34.49 -42.26
CA LEU A 4 -14.40 -34.83 -41.62
C LEU A 4 -13.73 -33.59 -41.02
N GLY A 5 -13.82 -32.44 -41.70
CA GLY A 5 -13.31 -31.17 -41.19
C GLY A 5 -14.07 -30.68 -39.96
N LEU A 6 -15.39 -30.92 -39.89
CA LEU A 6 -16.20 -30.60 -38.72
C LEU A 6 -15.79 -31.42 -37.49
N PHE A 7 -15.52 -32.71 -37.70
CA PHE A 7 -15.09 -33.61 -36.62
C PHE A 7 -13.71 -33.24 -36.06
N ILE A 8 -12.77 -32.88 -36.95
CA ILE A 8 -11.43 -32.41 -36.56
C ILE A 8 -11.51 -31.08 -35.79
N SER A 9 -12.38 -30.16 -36.23
CA SER A 9 -12.60 -28.88 -35.54
C SER A 9 -13.19 -29.05 -34.14
N ILE A 10 -14.07 -30.04 -33.92
CA ILE A 10 -14.67 -30.34 -32.62
C ILE A 10 -13.64 -30.97 -31.66
N CYS A 11 -12.76 -31.84 -32.15
CA CYS A 11 -11.71 -32.45 -31.34
C CYS A 11 -10.65 -31.44 -30.87
N ILE A 12 -10.32 -30.43 -31.68
CA ILE A 12 -9.36 -29.37 -31.31
C ILE A 12 -9.93 -28.48 -30.19
N LEU A 13 -11.24 -28.21 -30.19
CA LEU A 13 -11.90 -27.41 -29.15
C LEU A 13 -11.99 -28.15 -27.80
N MET A 14 -12.02 -29.48 -27.80
CA MET A 14 -12.05 -30.29 -26.57
C MET A 14 -10.69 -30.41 -25.87
N GLY A 15 -9.59 -30.10 -26.56
CA GLY A 15 -8.23 -30.10 -25.98
C GLY A 15 -7.80 -28.78 -25.33
N ALA A 16 -8.63 -27.74 -25.40
CA ALA A 16 -8.30 -26.38 -24.95
C ALA A 16 -8.68 -26.10 -23.47
N CYS A 17 -8.75 -27.14 -22.62
CA CYS A 17 -8.90 -26.92 -21.19
C CYS A 17 -7.60 -26.34 -20.64
N VAL A 18 -7.62 -25.04 -20.34
CA VAL A 18 -6.61 -24.40 -19.51
C VAL A 18 -6.86 -24.87 -18.08
N SER A 19 -6.02 -25.79 -17.59
CA SER A 19 -6.01 -26.14 -16.17
C SER A 19 -5.35 -25.01 -15.40
N GLU A 20 -5.99 -24.53 -14.35
CA GLU A 20 -5.36 -23.60 -13.41
C GLU A 20 -4.11 -24.27 -12.84
N TYR A 21 -2.98 -23.56 -12.91
CA TYR A 21 -1.73 -24.06 -12.37
C TYR A 21 -1.80 -23.89 -10.85
N GLU A 22 -1.99 -24.99 -10.13
CA GLU A 22 -1.81 -25.05 -8.70
C GLU A 22 -0.35 -25.45 -8.42
N PRO A 23 0.53 -24.49 -8.05
CA PRO A 23 1.88 -24.85 -7.62
C PRO A 23 1.79 -25.82 -6.45
N ASN A 24 2.52 -26.92 -6.52
CA ASN A 24 2.60 -27.91 -5.45
C ASN A 24 3.55 -27.37 -4.37
N TYR A 25 3.07 -26.41 -3.57
CA TYR A 25 3.76 -25.94 -2.39
C TYR A 25 3.21 -26.69 -1.17
N GLU A 26 4.09 -27.26 -0.35
CA GLU A 26 3.69 -27.63 1.00
C GLU A 26 3.26 -26.34 1.73
N ASN A 27 2.22 -26.40 2.57
CA ASN A 27 1.61 -25.29 3.33
C ASN A 27 2.57 -24.56 4.32
N GLN A 28 3.88 -24.55 4.08
CA GLN A 28 4.91 -23.95 4.91
C GLN A 28 4.84 -22.41 4.98
N LEU A 29 4.08 -21.77 4.09
CA LEU A 29 3.99 -20.30 4.02
C LEU A 29 2.71 -19.72 4.61
N GLU A 30 1.83 -20.54 5.20
CA GLU A 30 0.62 -20.08 5.87
C GLU A 30 0.89 -19.81 7.36
N GLY A 31 0.27 -18.75 7.93
CA GLY A 31 0.39 -18.43 9.35
C GLY A 31 1.74 -17.86 9.78
N LEU A 32 2.63 -17.51 8.84
CA LEU A 32 3.88 -16.83 9.14
C LEU A 32 3.59 -15.42 9.64
N LEU A 33 4.37 -14.96 10.63
CA LEU A 33 4.31 -13.57 11.07
C LEU A 33 4.86 -12.67 9.96
N VAL A 34 4.01 -11.78 9.47
CA VAL A 34 4.37 -10.74 8.51
C VAL A 34 4.54 -9.43 9.28
N VAL A 35 5.71 -8.83 9.13
CA VAL A 35 6.08 -7.56 9.77
C VAL A 35 6.38 -6.55 8.66
N ASP A 36 5.60 -5.49 8.58
CA ASP A 36 5.80 -4.39 7.63
C ASP A 36 5.96 -3.07 8.39
N GLY A 37 7.01 -2.32 8.08
CA GLY A 37 7.31 -1.06 8.74
C GLY A 37 8.79 -0.72 8.73
N THR A 38 9.13 0.46 9.23
CA THR A 38 10.50 0.95 9.30
C THR A 38 10.67 1.74 10.59
N ILE A 39 11.77 1.50 11.30
CA ILE A 39 12.12 2.30 12.48
C ILE A 39 12.62 3.66 12.01
N THR A 40 11.94 4.72 12.43
CA THR A 40 12.25 6.10 12.08
C THR A 40 12.35 6.95 13.34
N SER A 41 13.03 8.11 13.24
CA SER A 41 12.90 9.14 14.27
C SER A 41 11.43 9.57 14.43
N GLY A 42 11.05 9.95 15.64
CA GLY A 42 9.70 10.35 15.99
C GLY A 42 8.75 9.16 16.12
N GLU A 43 7.70 9.15 15.29
CA GLU A 43 6.68 8.10 15.29
C GLU A 43 7.05 6.99 14.29
N THR A 44 7.25 5.78 14.81
CA THR A 44 7.43 4.55 14.02
C THR A 44 6.12 3.78 13.97
N ILE A 45 5.68 3.39 12.77
CA ILE A 45 4.48 2.57 12.56
C ILE A 45 4.91 1.18 12.08
N ILE A 46 4.48 0.14 12.78
CA ILE A 46 4.72 -1.27 12.44
C ILE A 46 3.36 -1.97 12.27
N LYS A 47 3.17 -2.62 11.13
CA LYS A 47 2.01 -3.41 10.79
C LYS A 47 2.32 -4.90 10.93
N LEU A 48 1.46 -5.61 11.64
CA LEU A 48 1.59 -7.04 11.91
C LEU A 48 0.38 -7.79 11.39
N SER A 49 0.65 -8.83 10.62
CA SER A 49 -0.38 -9.76 10.14
C SER A 49 0.18 -11.19 10.08
N ARG A 50 -0.69 -12.13 9.74
CA ARG A 50 -0.34 -13.51 9.42
C ARG A 50 -0.53 -13.74 7.92
N SER A 51 0.40 -14.46 7.30
CA SER A 51 0.24 -14.88 5.91
C SER A 51 -0.94 -15.85 5.79
N ILE A 52 -1.61 -15.83 4.63
CA ILE A 52 -2.74 -16.69 4.30
C ILE A 52 -2.37 -17.65 3.18
N ALA A 53 -3.12 -18.75 3.07
CA ALA A 53 -3.00 -19.63 1.91
C ALA A 53 -3.38 -18.88 0.62
N MET A 54 -2.77 -19.26 -0.50
CA MET A 54 -2.99 -18.59 -1.79
C MET A 54 -4.44 -18.70 -2.30
N SER A 55 -5.18 -19.72 -1.84
CA SER A 55 -6.60 -19.94 -2.13
C SER A 55 -7.54 -19.08 -1.27
N GLU A 56 -7.04 -18.44 -0.22
CA GLU A 56 -7.84 -17.67 0.71
C GLU A 56 -7.80 -16.17 0.40
N LYS A 57 -8.80 -15.45 0.95
CA LYS A 57 -8.87 -13.99 0.86
C LYS A 57 -8.61 -13.38 2.22
N PHE A 58 -7.71 -12.39 2.25
CA PHE A 58 -7.42 -11.62 3.46
C PHE A 58 -8.71 -10.95 3.96
N SER A 59 -9.11 -11.31 5.18
CA SER A 59 -10.39 -10.88 5.75
C SER A 59 -10.22 -9.83 6.85
N GLY A 60 -8.98 -9.54 7.23
CA GLY A 60 -8.62 -8.68 8.36
C GLY A 60 -8.56 -9.42 9.69
N LYS A 61 -9.04 -10.68 9.77
CA LYS A 61 -8.87 -11.52 10.97
C LYS A 61 -7.41 -11.92 11.20
N GLU A 62 -6.61 -11.80 10.16
CA GLU A 62 -5.20 -12.19 10.16
C GLU A 62 -4.29 -11.09 10.73
N TYR A 63 -4.84 -9.91 11.05
CA TYR A 63 -4.13 -8.89 11.81
C TYR A 63 -3.79 -9.38 13.22
N VAL A 64 -2.55 -9.13 13.66
CA VAL A 64 -2.08 -9.50 14.99
C VAL A 64 -2.30 -8.33 15.93
N ASN A 65 -3.25 -8.44 16.87
CA ASN A 65 -3.65 -7.34 17.77
C ASN A 65 -3.13 -7.48 19.21
N ASN A 66 -2.47 -8.59 19.54
CA ASN A 66 -2.02 -8.96 20.88
C ASN A 66 -0.49 -9.07 21.00
N ALA A 67 0.24 -8.22 20.29
CA ALA A 67 1.69 -8.11 20.37
C ALA A 67 2.14 -6.97 21.32
N LYS A 68 3.32 -7.12 21.92
CA LYS A 68 4.07 -6.04 22.57
C LYS A 68 5.34 -5.78 21.80
N LEU A 69 5.56 -4.53 21.40
CA LEU A 69 6.70 -4.15 20.58
C LEU A 69 7.65 -3.26 21.37
N SER A 70 8.94 -3.41 21.11
CA SER A 70 9.94 -2.48 21.58
C SER A 70 11.05 -2.28 20.57
N VAL A 71 11.65 -1.09 20.61
CA VAL A 71 12.87 -0.78 19.85
C VAL A 71 14.03 -0.78 20.82
N GLU A 72 15.07 -1.52 20.50
CA GLU A 72 16.28 -1.63 21.32
C GLU A 72 17.49 -1.17 20.51
N ASN A 73 18.38 -0.41 21.13
CA ASN A 73 19.67 -0.07 20.54
C ASN A 73 20.80 -0.97 21.06
N ASP A 74 21.91 -0.98 20.33
CA ASP A 74 23.14 -1.73 20.65
C ASP A 74 23.85 -1.28 21.95
N LYS A 75 23.39 -0.18 22.55
CA LYS A 75 23.82 0.31 23.88
C LYS A 75 22.91 -0.20 25.02
N GLY A 76 21.90 -1.01 24.72
CA GLY A 76 20.99 -1.62 25.69
C GLY A 76 19.82 -0.74 26.13
N ILE A 77 19.59 0.41 25.47
CA ILE A 77 18.41 1.25 25.71
C ILE A 77 17.23 0.62 25.00
N VAL A 78 16.14 0.39 25.75
CA VAL A 78 14.91 -0.23 25.25
C VAL A 78 13.75 0.76 25.36
N ILE A 79 13.05 0.98 24.25
CA ILE A 79 11.88 1.84 24.12
C ILE A 79 10.65 0.93 23.97
N SER A 80 9.84 0.81 25.03
CA SER A 80 8.70 -0.12 25.13
C SER A 80 7.36 0.59 25.29
N ASN A 81 7.13 1.67 24.53
CA ASN A 81 5.92 2.48 24.58
C ASN A 81 4.94 2.19 23.41
N SER A 82 4.97 0.98 22.85
CA SER A 82 4.12 0.60 21.72
C SER A 82 2.63 0.68 22.07
N GLN A 83 1.82 1.24 21.17
CA GLN A 83 0.36 1.31 21.29
C GLN A 83 -0.31 0.76 20.03
N LEU A 84 -1.40 0.03 20.19
CA LEU A 84 -2.23 -0.40 19.07
C LEU A 84 -3.11 0.78 18.62
N ARG A 85 -2.91 1.26 17.39
CA ARG A 85 -3.68 2.38 16.81
C ARG A 85 -4.89 1.89 16.02
N ASP A 86 -4.71 0.82 15.24
CA ASP A 86 -5.75 0.15 14.47
C ASP A 86 -5.41 -1.35 14.37
N SER A 87 -6.27 -2.13 13.73
CA SER A 87 -6.10 -3.57 13.55
C SER A 87 -4.73 -3.91 12.94
N GLY A 88 -3.88 -4.56 13.73
CA GLY A 88 -2.53 -4.95 13.36
C GLY A 88 -1.54 -3.78 13.29
N GLU A 89 -1.94 -2.55 13.56
CA GLU A 89 -1.10 -1.36 13.41
C GLU A 89 -0.64 -0.83 14.76
N TYR A 90 0.66 -0.96 15.00
CA TYR A 90 1.32 -0.50 16.21
C TYR A 90 2.13 0.76 15.97
N VAL A 91 2.05 1.67 16.93
CA VAL A 91 2.79 2.92 16.94
C VAL A 91 3.78 2.91 18.10
N ILE A 92 5.03 3.23 17.81
CA ILE A 92 6.12 3.36 18.79
C ILE A 92 6.69 4.76 18.66
N ASN A 93 6.74 5.52 19.75
CA ASN A 93 7.41 6.82 19.73
C ASN A 93 8.87 6.62 20.14
N VAL A 94 9.75 6.61 19.14
CA VAL A 94 11.18 6.29 19.29
C VAL A 94 11.99 7.53 19.69
N GLY A 95 11.46 8.73 19.45
CA GLY A 95 12.21 9.97 19.61
C GLY A 95 13.30 10.11 18.55
N GLU A 96 14.41 10.77 18.86
CA GLU A 96 15.51 10.92 17.91
C GLU A 96 16.43 9.70 17.91
N LEU A 97 16.69 9.14 16.72
CA LEU A 97 17.66 8.07 16.54
C LEU A 97 19.09 8.63 16.57
N ASP A 98 19.97 7.94 17.30
CA ASP A 98 21.41 8.19 17.28
C ASP A 98 22.02 7.43 16.10
N VAL A 99 22.50 8.18 15.11
CA VAL A 99 23.14 7.63 13.89
C VAL A 99 24.42 6.84 14.18
N SER A 100 25.01 6.98 15.37
CA SER A 100 26.16 6.17 15.82
C SER A 100 25.79 4.82 16.43
N SER A 101 24.49 4.57 16.64
CA SER A 101 23.95 3.34 17.22
C SER A 101 23.23 2.49 16.19
N LYS A 102 23.14 1.19 16.46
CA LYS A 102 22.29 0.26 15.72
C LYS A 102 21.03 -0.06 16.50
N TYR A 103 19.94 -0.29 15.77
CA TYR A 103 18.61 -0.52 16.33
C TYR A 103 18.02 -1.84 15.81
N ARG A 104 17.22 -2.50 16.64
CA ARG A 104 16.40 -3.65 16.26
C ARG A 104 14.97 -3.51 16.79
N LEU A 105 14.05 -4.17 16.11
CA LEU A 105 12.68 -4.36 16.57
C LEU A 105 12.58 -5.68 17.34
N ASN A 106 11.97 -5.61 18.52
CA ASN A 106 11.58 -6.77 19.31
C ASN A 106 10.06 -6.88 19.31
N ILE A 107 9.55 -8.08 19.06
CA ILE A 107 8.12 -8.38 19.04
C ILE A 107 7.87 -9.56 19.96
N MET A 108 6.99 -9.38 20.93
CA MET A 108 6.52 -10.45 21.82
C MET A 108 5.05 -10.71 21.54
N ILE A 109 4.71 -11.95 21.17
CA ILE A 109 3.34 -12.40 20.93
C ILE A 109 3.12 -13.63 21.81
N ALA A 110 2.29 -13.52 22.84
CA ALA A 110 2.20 -14.53 23.89
C ALA A 110 3.60 -14.85 24.48
N ASP A 111 4.10 -16.05 24.27
CA ASP A 111 5.42 -16.51 24.74
C ASP A 111 6.50 -16.50 23.65
N ASP A 112 6.14 -16.22 22.40
CA ASP A 112 7.08 -16.16 21.29
C ASP A 112 7.75 -14.79 21.21
N ILE A 113 9.08 -14.80 20.99
CA ILE A 113 9.90 -13.60 20.83
C ILE A 113 10.51 -13.61 19.43
N TYR A 114 10.24 -12.56 18.67
CA TYR A 114 10.82 -12.31 17.35
C TYR A 114 11.71 -11.06 17.43
N GLN A 115 12.89 -11.13 16.82
CA GLN A 115 13.84 -10.02 16.81
C GLN A 115 14.34 -9.79 15.39
N SER A 116 14.37 -8.54 14.97
CA SER A 116 15.11 -8.17 13.76
C SER A 116 16.61 -8.18 14.02
N GLU A 117 17.38 -8.17 12.95
CA GLU A 117 18.79 -7.82 13.02
C GLU A 117 18.97 -6.36 13.44
N TYR A 118 20.17 -6.05 13.92
CA TYR A 118 20.59 -4.69 14.24
C TYR A 118 20.98 -3.94 12.97
N LEU A 119 20.28 -2.84 12.68
CA LEU A 119 20.54 -1.98 11.53
C LEU A 119 20.88 -0.56 11.99
N SER A 120 21.75 0.11 11.24
CA SER A 120 22.10 1.51 11.51
C SER A 120 21.06 2.42 10.86
N PRO A 121 20.66 3.54 11.51
CA PRO A 121 19.82 4.55 10.87
C PRO A 121 20.46 5.07 9.59
N LEU A 122 19.66 5.25 8.54
CA LEU A 122 20.07 5.91 7.32
C LEU A 122 19.69 7.38 7.39
N ILE A 123 20.64 8.26 7.06
CA ILE A 123 20.36 9.69 6.89
C ILE A 123 19.83 9.87 5.48
N ILE A 124 18.52 10.11 5.37
CA ILE A 124 17.90 10.47 4.10
C ILE A 124 18.15 11.95 3.80
N PRO A 125 18.60 12.29 2.58
CA PRO A 125 18.73 13.69 2.19
C PRO A 125 17.36 14.36 2.09
N GLU A 126 17.35 15.68 2.25
CA GLU A 126 16.13 16.47 2.08
C GLU A 126 15.69 16.53 0.61
N ILE A 127 14.41 16.77 0.39
CA ILE A 127 13.89 17.06 -0.94
C ILE A 127 14.17 18.54 -1.25
N ASP A 128 15.00 18.79 -2.26
CA ASP A 128 15.35 20.15 -2.70
C ASP A 128 14.18 20.82 -3.41
N SER A 129 13.50 20.08 -4.29
CA SER A 129 12.37 20.60 -5.04
C SER A 129 11.44 19.51 -5.57
N ILE A 130 10.18 19.90 -5.73
CA ILE A 130 9.15 19.13 -6.42
C ILE A 130 8.65 19.98 -7.59
N SER A 131 8.72 19.43 -8.78
CA SER A 131 8.23 20.07 -10.01
C SER A 131 7.34 19.11 -10.79
N TRP A 132 6.69 19.61 -11.83
CA TRP A 132 5.85 18.79 -12.68
C TRP A 132 6.03 19.16 -14.15
N GLN A 133 5.82 18.19 -15.02
CA GLN A 133 5.90 18.38 -16.47
C GLN A 133 4.70 17.73 -17.14
N LYS A 134 4.04 18.48 -18.02
CA LYS A 134 2.96 17.97 -18.86
C LYS A 134 3.14 18.49 -20.27
N LYS A 135 3.30 17.57 -21.23
CA LYS A 135 3.57 17.92 -22.64
C LYS A 135 2.35 18.48 -23.37
N GLY A 136 1.15 18.10 -22.95
CA GLY A 136 -0.10 18.51 -23.60
C GLY A 136 -1.32 17.88 -22.97
N GLU A 137 -2.50 18.17 -23.53
CA GLU A 137 -3.75 17.50 -23.13
C GLU A 137 -3.71 16.02 -23.52
N GLY A 138 -4.15 15.14 -22.62
CA GLY A 138 -4.08 13.68 -22.82
C GLY A 138 -2.72 13.03 -22.55
N GLU A 139 -1.64 13.82 -22.41
CA GLU A 139 -0.31 13.31 -22.08
C GLU A 139 -0.14 13.07 -20.57
N PRO A 140 0.71 12.10 -20.16
CA PRO A 140 1.02 11.85 -18.76
C PRO A 140 1.55 13.10 -18.04
N LEU A 141 1.11 13.27 -16.80
CA LEU A 141 1.72 14.21 -15.87
C LEU A 141 2.92 13.52 -15.22
N TYR A 142 4.09 14.13 -15.34
CA TYR A 142 5.28 13.70 -14.61
C TYR A 142 5.44 14.56 -13.37
N ILE A 143 5.59 13.92 -12.22
CA ILE A 143 6.04 14.57 -10.99
C ILE A 143 7.53 14.29 -10.85
N CYS A 144 8.32 15.36 -10.76
CA CYS A 144 9.77 15.29 -10.70
C CYS A 144 10.22 15.74 -9.30
N VAL A 145 10.90 14.85 -8.58
CA VAL A 145 11.48 15.12 -7.27
C VAL A 145 12.99 15.23 -7.42
N THR A 146 13.58 16.27 -6.86
CA THR A 146 15.04 16.48 -6.83
C THR A 146 15.51 16.50 -5.39
N SER A 147 16.62 15.82 -5.13
CA SER A 147 17.28 15.74 -3.83
C SER A 147 18.79 15.70 -4.05
N HIS A 148 19.55 16.20 -3.09
CA HIS A 148 21.01 16.20 -3.11
C HIS A 148 21.56 15.38 -1.95
N ASP A 149 22.20 14.25 -2.26
CA ASP A 149 22.95 13.44 -1.30
C ASP A 149 24.47 13.66 -1.46
N PRO A 150 25.08 14.60 -0.72
CA PRO A 150 26.52 14.82 -0.80
C PRO A 150 27.35 13.67 -0.20
N LEU A 151 26.73 12.76 0.56
CA LEU A 151 27.41 11.67 1.26
C LEU A 151 27.30 10.34 0.52
N ASP A 152 26.49 10.26 -0.54
CA ASP A 152 26.24 9.05 -1.35
C ASP A 152 25.81 7.84 -0.50
N GLN A 153 24.92 8.07 0.47
CA GLN A 153 24.44 7.06 1.43
C GLN A 153 23.03 6.54 1.13
N SER A 154 22.29 7.20 0.24
CA SER A 154 20.92 6.85 -0.15
C SER A 154 20.81 6.52 -1.65
N PRO A 155 21.34 5.38 -2.11
CA PRO A 155 21.37 5.04 -3.53
C PRO A 155 19.99 4.66 -4.11
N TYR A 156 19.04 4.25 -3.27
CA TYR A 156 17.75 3.76 -3.71
C TYR A 156 16.62 4.42 -2.93
N TYR A 157 15.65 4.95 -3.67
CA TYR A 157 14.41 5.48 -3.12
C TYR A 157 13.24 4.61 -3.53
N ARG A 158 12.26 4.51 -2.64
CA ARG A 158 10.99 3.87 -2.93
C ARG A 158 9.90 4.94 -2.86
N TRP A 159 9.18 5.12 -3.96
CA TRP A 159 8.11 6.11 -4.02
C TRP A 159 6.74 5.44 -3.96
N THR A 160 5.85 6.03 -3.18
CA THR A 160 4.41 5.76 -3.19
C THR A 160 3.69 7.09 -3.31
N TYR A 161 2.50 7.07 -3.89
CA TYR A 161 1.66 8.27 -3.98
C TYR A 161 0.23 7.96 -3.58
N LYS A 162 -0.44 9.00 -3.09
CA LYS A 162 -1.88 9.07 -2.97
C LYS A 162 -2.29 10.41 -3.56
N GLU A 163 -3.27 10.38 -4.44
CA GLU A 163 -3.77 11.56 -5.12
C GLU A 163 -5.28 11.66 -4.98
N ASP A 164 -5.75 12.91 -4.90
CA ASP A 164 -7.15 13.28 -4.93
C ASP A 164 -7.27 14.38 -5.99
N TRP A 165 -8.17 14.23 -6.95
CA TRP A 165 -8.37 15.21 -8.02
C TRP A 165 -9.83 15.61 -8.16
N GLU A 166 -10.04 16.87 -8.49
CA GLU A 166 -11.34 17.43 -8.82
C GLU A 166 -11.45 17.57 -10.33
N PHE A 167 -12.55 17.11 -10.90
CA PHE A 167 -12.87 17.36 -12.30
C PHE A 167 -14.24 18.00 -12.43
N HIS A 168 -14.37 18.90 -13.42
CA HIS A 168 -15.60 19.63 -13.67
C HIS A 168 -16.29 19.07 -14.91
N ALA A 169 -17.60 18.83 -14.79
CA ALA A 169 -18.40 18.53 -15.97
C ALA A 169 -18.33 19.71 -16.96
N ARG A 170 -18.35 19.41 -18.26
CA ARG A 170 -18.30 20.45 -19.31
C ARG A 170 -19.45 21.47 -19.20
N TYR A 171 -20.60 21.03 -18.71
CA TYR A 171 -21.81 21.86 -18.59
C TYR A 171 -22.41 21.71 -17.20
N LYS A 172 -22.96 22.83 -16.70
CA LYS A 172 -23.71 22.87 -15.44
C LYS A 172 -25.16 22.48 -15.69
N ALA A 173 -25.59 21.37 -15.12
CA ALA A 173 -27.00 21.00 -15.07
C ALA A 173 -27.67 21.74 -13.91
N ASN A 174 -28.60 22.65 -14.23
CA ASN A 174 -29.33 23.40 -13.20
C ASN A 174 -30.57 22.65 -12.68
N ALA A 175 -31.02 21.63 -13.40
CA ALA A 175 -32.18 20.83 -13.04
C ALA A 175 -32.08 19.41 -13.62
N ALA A 176 -32.78 18.45 -13.00
CA ALA A 176 -33.02 17.13 -13.57
C ALA A 176 -34.45 16.67 -13.31
N TYR A 177 -34.93 15.76 -14.16
CA TYR A 177 -36.17 15.04 -13.93
C TYR A 177 -35.90 13.81 -13.06
N ILE A 178 -36.57 13.73 -11.91
CA ILE A 178 -36.50 12.57 -11.01
C ILE A 178 -37.87 11.85 -11.04
N PRO A 179 -37.92 10.56 -11.43
CA PRO A 179 -39.16 9.79 -11.43
C PRO A 179 -39.88 9.89 -10.08
N GLY A 180 -41.16 10.25 -10.10
CA GLY A 180 -41.99 10.44 -8.90
C GLY A 180 -41.86 11.81 -8.19
N LYS A 181 -40.84 12.64 -8.52
CA LYS A 181 -40.69 14.00 -7.97
C LYS A 181 -40.84 15.12 -9.01
N GLY A 182 -40.75 14.81 -10.30
CA GLY A 182 -40.80 15.81 -11.37
C GLY A 182 -39.46 16.51 -11.59
N ILE A 183 -39.49 17.75 -12.08
CA ILE A 183 -38.29 18.55 -12.30
C ILE A 183 -37.79 19.09 -10.95
N VAL A 184 -36.56 18.76 -10.60
CA VAL A 184 -35.88 19.23 -9.39
C VAL A 184 -34.74 20.15 -9.80
N MET A 185 -34.67 21.33 -9.20
CA MET A 185 -33.53 22.24 -9.34
C MET A 185 -32.38 21.73 -8.49
N PHE A 186 -31.17 21.70 -9.05
CA PHE A 186 -29.99 21.27 -8.32
C PHE A 186 -29.32 22.45 -7.62
N ASP A 187 -28.96 22.23 -6.35
CA ASP A 187 -28.05 23.09 -5.61
C ASP A 187 -26.67 22.45 -5.59
N PHE A 188 -25.69 23.16 -6.15
CA PHE A 188 -24.29 22.75 -6.24
C PHE A 188 -23.60 22.60 -4.88
N LYS A 189 -24.20 23.09 -3.80
CA LYS A 189 -23.70 22.91 -2.43
C LYS A 189 -24.22 21.65 -1.75
N THR A 190 -25.06 20.88 -2.44
CA THR A 190 -25.66 19.64 -1.91
C THR A 190 -25.06 18.41 -2.59
N SER A 191 -25.38 17.23 -2.06
CA SER A 191 -25.01 15.94 -2.65
C SER A 191 -25.60 15.69 -4.06
N ASN A 192 -26.49 16.55 -4.55
CA ASN A 192 -27.01 16.51 -5.91
C ASN A 192 -26.13 17.25 -6.93
N ASN A 193 -24.93 17.67 -6.53
CA ASN A 193 -23.98 18.32 -7.43
C ASN A 193 -23.48 17.33 -8.49
N LEU A 194 -23.74 17.65 -9.76
CA LEU A 194 -23.26 16.90 -10.92
C LEU A 194 -22.13 17.61 -11.70
N TYR A 195 -21.68 18.76 -11.20
CA TYR A 195 -20.66 19.58 -11.82
C TYR A 195 -19.28 19.36 -11.20
N TYR A 196 -19.17 19.40 -9.87
CA TYR A 196 -17.93 19.08 -9.16
C TYR A 196 -17.93 17.59 -8.83
N CYS A 197 -16.96 16.86 -9.36
CA CYS A 197 -16.75 15.46 -9.07
C CYS A 197 -15.32 15.27 -8.57
N TRP A 198 -15.14 14.28 -7.69
CA TRP A 198 -13.83 13.94 -7.13
C TRP A 198 -13.49 12.51 -7.48
N GLY A 199 -12.21 12.29 -7.79
CA GLY A 199 -11.62 10.97 -7.90
C GLY A 199 -10.40 10.90 -6.99
N SER A 200 -10.02 9.69 -6.63
CA SER A 200 -8.78 9.44 -5.90
C SER A 200 -8.16 8.14 -6.38
N ASP A 201 -6.84 8.07 -6.30
CA ASP A 201 -6.09 6.84 -6.53
C ASP A 201 -4.82 6.84 -5.68
N SER A 202 -4.14 5.70 -5.67
CA SER A 202 -2.85 5.55 -5.01
C SER A 202 -1.98 4.57 -5.79
N SER A 203 -0.67 4.61 -5.54
CA SER A 203 0.27 3.67 -6.14
C SER A 203 -0.13 2.22 -5.83
N LYS A 204 -0.47 1.45 -6.87
CA LYS A 204 -0.80 0.00 -6.78
C LYS A 204 0.43 -0.89 -6.92
N ILE A 205 1.54 -0.32 -7.38
CA ILE A 205 2.84 -0.96 -7.53
C ILE A 205 3.90 -0.07 -6.91
N ILE A 206 5.01 -0.69 -6.50
CA ILE A 206 6.20 0.04 -6.06
C ILE A 206 6.75 0.82 -7.27
N LEU A 207 6.92 2.12 -7.08
CA LEU A 207 7.60 2.98 -8.04
C LEU A 207 9.08 3.01 -7.68
N TYR A 208 9.91 2.66 -8.66
CA TYR A 208 11.37 2.70 -8.61
C TYR A 208 11.87 3.98 -9.28
#